data_AF-A0A847ZYS6-F1
#
_entry.id   AF-A0A847ZYS6-F1
#
_cell.length_a   1.000
_cell.length_b   1.000
_cell.length_c   1.000
_cell.angle_alpha   90.00
_cell.angle_beta   90.00
_cell.angle_gamma   90.00
#
_symmetry.space_group_name_H-M   'P 1'
#
loop_
_entity.id
_entity.type
_entity.pdbx_description
1 polymer ?
#
loop_
_entity_poly.entity_id
_entity_poly.type
_entity_poly.pdbx_seq_one_letter_code
_entity_poly.pdbx_strand_id
1 'polypeptide(L)'
;ALPNPGLVTTVAVESGMLAITVSAKHLALSVALECDVAGHFSDNAFDLLGGESITITFTPDTPSDLARAADTLVVRDLYSSSHVRT
;
A
#
# COMPACT_ATOMS: atom_id res chain seq x y z
N ALA A 1 -11.75 -18.28 8.68
CA ALA A 1 -11.12 -16.94 8.73
C ALA A 1 -10.10 -16.87 7.60
N LEU A 2 -9.94 -15.69 6.97
CA LEU A 2 -8.84 -15.49 6.02
C LEU A 2 -7.51 -15.64 6.78
N PRO A 3 -6.48 -16.28 6.20
CA PRO A 3 -5.16 -16.33 6.82
C PRO A 3 -4.53 -14.93 6.82
N ASN A 4 -3.61 -14.67 7.75
CA ASN A 4 -2.79 -13.46 7.70
C ASN A 4 -1.93 -13.49 6.42
N PRO A 5 -2.04 -12.51 5.51
CA PRO A 5 -1.28 -12.49 4.25
C PRO A 5 0.22 -12.26 4.46
N GLY A 6 0.62 -11.74 5.62
CA GLY A 6 2.02 -11.42 5.91
C GLY A 6 2.56 -10.30 5.02
N LEU A 7 1.75 -9.24 4.81
CA LEU A 7 2.13 -8.09 3.99
C LEU A 7 3.39 -7.42 4.54
N VAL A 8 4.31 -7.08 3.64
CA VAL A 8 5.49 -6.26 3.91
C VAL A 8 5.54 -5.14 2.88
N THR A 9 5.77 -3.92 3.36
CA THR A 9 5.81 -2.71 2.54
C THR A 9 7.17 -2.02 2.66
N THR A 10 7.70 -1.58 1.53
CA THR A 10 8.83 -0.65 1.48
C THR A 10 8.45 0.59 0.67
N VAL A 11 8.89 1.76 1.11
CA VAL A 11 8.58 3.04 0.46
C VAL A 11 9.90 3.74 0.12
N ALA A 12 10.01 4.20 -1.11
CA ALA A 12 11.10 5.05 -1.58
C ALA A 12 10.52 6.31 -2.24
N VAL A 13 11.31 7.40 -2.21
CA VAL A 13 10.99 8.62 -2.96
C VAL A 13 11.78 8.59 -4.26
N GLU A 14 11.07 8.62 -5.38
CA GLU A 14 11.67 8.57 -6.72
C GLU A 14 11.01 9.61 -7.62
N SER A 15 11.81 10.53 -8.16
CA SER A 15 11.34 11.54 -9.13
C SER A 15 10.12 12.35 -8.67
N GLY A 16 10.01 12.65 -7.37
CA GLY A 16 8.87 13.40 -6.80
C GLY A 16 7.61 12.57 -6.57
N MET A 17 7.70 11.25 -6.63
CA MET A 17 6.63 10.29 -6.36
C MET A 17 7.05 9.33 -5.25
N LEU A 18 6.09 8.62 -4.66
CA LEU A 18 6.39 7.47 -3.80
C LEU A 18 6.37 6.19 -4.64
N ALA A 19 7.46 5.43 -4.61
CA ALA A 19 7.49 4.06 -5.07
C ALA A 19 7.23 3.15 -3.86
N ILE A 20 6.09 2.44 -3.87
CA ILE A 20 5.58 1.65 -2.76
C ILE A 20 5.55 0.20 -3.19
N THR A 21 6.51 -0.58 -2.72
CA THR A 21 6.55 -2.02 -3.00
C THR A 21 5.80 -2.77 -1.89
N VAL A 22 4.79 -3.53 -2.28
CA VAL A 22 4.01 -4.40 -1.39
C VAL A 22 4.28 -5.84 -1.78
N SER A 23 4.61 -6.68 -0.80
CA SER A 23 4.79 -8.12 -0.98
C SER A 23 3.92 -8.90 -0.01
N ALA A 24 3.49 -10.10 -0.41
CA ALA A 24 2.66 -10.97 0.42
C ALA A 24 3.29 -12.37 0.56
N LYS A 25 3.15 -12.99 1.74
CA LYS A 25 3.54 -14.40 1.95
C LYS A 25 2.42 -15.36 1.56
N HIS A 26 1.17 -14.93 1.72
CA HIS A 26 -0.04 -15.66 1.33
C HIS A 26 -0.98 -14.72 0.56
N LEU A 27 -2.08 -15.26 0.02
CA LEU A 27 -3.08 -14.46 -0.68
C LEU A 27 -3.58 -13.28 0.17
N ALA A 28 -3.39 -12.07 -0.33
CA ALA A 28 -3.95 -10.84 0.21
C ALA A 28 -5.07 -10.37 -0.72
N LEU A 29 -6.29 -10.28 -0.18
CA LEU A 29 -7.47 -9.86 -0.94
C LEU A 29 -7.73 -8.37 -0.74
N SER A 30 -8.03 -7.67 -1.83
CA SER A 30 -8.41 -6.25 -1.83
C SER A 30 -7.40 -5.37 -1.10
N VAL A 31 -6.12 -5.50 -1.46
CA VAL A 31 -5.04 -4.66 -0.96
C VAL A 31 -5.34 -3.20 -1.33
N ALA A 32 -5.42 -2.36 -0.31
CA ALA A 32 -5.72 -0.94 -0.42
C ALA A 32 -4.57 -0.10 0.12
N LEU A 33 -4.14 0.89 -0.66
CA LEU A 33 -3.19 1.92 -0.26
C LEU A 33 -3.96 3.21 0.04
N GLU A 34 -3.66 3.81 1.19
CA GLU A 34 -4.31 5.02 1.70
C GLU A 34 -3.24 6.00 2.21
N CYS A 35 -3.42 7.30 2.00
CA CYS A 35 -2.67 8.35 2.68
C CYS A 35 -3.54 9.61 2.83
N ASP A 36 -3.16 10.52 3.72
CA ASP A 36 -3.91 11.75 3.99
C ASP A 36 -3.40 12.92 3.11
N VAL A 37 -3.30 12.66 1.80
CA VAL A 37 -2.85 13.60 0.76
C VAL A 37 -3.64 13.34 -0.53
N ALA A 38 -4.09 14.40 -1.21
CA ALA A 38 -4.74 14.30 -2.51
C ALA A 38 -3.74 13.93 -3.61
N GLY A 39 -4.13 12.99 -4.48
CA GLY A 39 -3.29 12.47 -5.54
C GLY A 39 -3.86 11.19 -6.14
N HIS A 40 -3.03 10.45 -6.87
CA HIS A 40 -3.41 9.17 -7.45
C HIS A 40 -2.38 8.07 -7.18
N PHE A 41 -2.89 6.87 -6.90
CA PHE A 41 -2.10 5.65 -6.96
C PHE A 41 -2.18 5.07 -8.38
N SER A 42 -1.09 4.48 -8.87
CA SER A 42 -1.05 3.85 -10.19
C SER A 42 -1.94 2.62 -10.30
N ASP A 43 -2.19 1.95 -9.17
CA ASP A 43 -3.14 0.85 -9.03
C ASP A 43 -3.58 0.76 -7.55
N ASN A 44 -4.77 0.23 -7.29
CA ASN A 44 -5.33 0.11 -5.94
C ASN A 44 -6.49 -0.91 -5.94
N ALA A 45 -6.82 -1.43 -4.75
CA ALA A 45 -7.89 -2.43 -4.58
C ALA A 45 -7.68 -3.71 -5.42
N PHE A 46 -6.45 -4.22 -5.42
CA PHE A 46 -6.04 -5.43 -6.13
C PHE A 46 -5.83 -6.61 -5.19
N ASP A 47 -5.84 -7.83 -5.75
CA ASP A 47 -5.41 -9.02 -5.03
C ASP A 47 -3.91 -9.25 -5.27
N LEU A 48 -3.20 -9.72 -4.24
CA LEU A 48 -1.77 -10.06 -4.34
C LEU A 48 -1.57 -11.52 -3.93
N LEU A 49 -1.03 -12.34 -4.83
CA LEU A 49 -0.83 -13.76 -4.55
C LEU A 49 0.36 -13.97 -3.60
N GLY A 50 0.38 -15.13 -2.94
CA GLY A 50 1.48 -15.47 -2.03
C GLY A 50 2.81 -15.62 -2.78
N GLY A 51 3.85 -14.96 -2.29
CA GLY A 51 5.17 -14.91 -2.90
C GLY A 51 5.36 -13.81 -3.94
N GLU A 52 4.30 -13.07 -4.28
CA GLU A 52 4.37 -11.95 -5.22
C GLU A 52 4.74 -10.64 -4.55
N SER A 53 5.26 -9.74 -5.37
CA SER A 53 5.57 -8.36 -5.03
C SER A 53 5.15 -7.46 -6.19
N ILE A 54 4.58 -6.31 -5.86
CA ILE A 54 4.19 -5.29 -6.82
C ILE A 54 4.66 -3.92 -6.34
N THR A 55 5.07 -3.05 -7.26
CA THR A 55 5.39 -1.65 -6.95
C THR A 55 4.30 -0.74 -7.48
N ILE A 56 3.70 0.02 -6.57
CA ILE A 56 2.67 1.02 -6.83
C ILE A 56 3.31 2.39 -6.73
N THR A 57 2.97 3.29 -7.64
CA THR A 57 3.42 4.67 -7.57
C THR A 57 2.31 5.55 -7.01
N PHE A 58 2.62 6.41 -6.04
CA PHE A 58 1.74 7.50 -5.62
C PHE A 58 2.28 8.85 -6.11
N THR A 59 1.42 9.61 -6.80
CA THR A 59 1.73 10.95 -7.26
C THR A 59 0.79 11.94 -6.55
N PRO A 60 1.32 12.84 -5.69
CA PRO A 60 0.50 13.88 -5.07
C PRO A 60 0.10 14.94 -6.10
N ASP A 61 -1.08 15.53 -5.94
CA ASP A 61 -1.51 16.67 -6.76
C ASP A 61 -0.64 17.91 -6.50
N THR A 62 -0.17 18.06 -5.25
CA THR A 62 0.75 19.11 -4.83
C THR A 62 2.11 18.50 -4.45
N PRO A 63 3.20 18.78 -5.19
CA PRO A 63 4.51 18.16 -4.95
C PRO A 63 5.08 18.32 -3.54
N SER A 64 4.76 19.41 -2.84
CA SER A 64 5.22 19.64 -1.46
C SER A 64 4.60 18.68 -0.42
N ASP A 65 3.51 17.99 -0.76
CA ASP A 65 2.83 17.08 0.16
C ASP A 65 3.44 15.67 0.18
N LEU A 66 4.48 15.42 -0.63
CA LEU A 66 5.09 14.10 -0.78
C LEU A 66 5.58 13.50 0.54
N ALA A 67 6.18 14.31 1.41
CA ALA A 67 6.64 13.86 2.73
C ALA A 67 5.46 13.44 3.63
N ARG A 68 4.37 14.22 3.63
CA ARG A 68 3.15 13.88 4.38
C ARG A 68 2.48 12.62 3.83
N ALA A 69 2.48 12.43 2.51
CA ALA A 69 1.97 11.23 1.89
C ALA A 69 2.73 9.98 2.39
N ALA A 70 4.06 10.06 2.48
CA ALA A 70 4.89 8.98 3.03
C ALA A 70 4.61 8.72 4.51
N ASP A 71 4.52 9.79 5.32
CA ASP A 71 4.29 9.68 6.78
C ASP A 71 2.91 9.11 7.14
N THR A 72 1.91 9.32 6.28
CA THR A 72 0.52 8.90 6.51
C THR A 72 0.12 7.66 5.72
N LEU A 73 1.04 7.07 4.95
CA LEU A 73 0.75 5.90 4.12
C LEU A 73 0.38 4.70 4.99
N VAL A 74 -0.75 4.08 4.68
CA VAL A 74 -1.20 2.82 5.26
C VAL A 74 -1.53 1.85 4.13
N VAL A 75 -1.11 0.59 4.30
CA VAL A 75 -1.54 -0.53 3.46
C VAL A 75 -2.49 -1.39 4.27
N ARG A 76 -3.64 -1.72 3.68
CA ARG A 76 -4.68 -2.59 4.25
C ARG A 76 -5.03 -3.71 3.29
N ASP A 77 -5.70 -4.71 3.82
CA ASP A 77 -6.28 -5.83 3.09
C ASP A 77 -7.55 -6.33 3.82
N LEU A 78 -8.27 -7.27 3.22
CA LEU A 78 -9.50 -7.81 3.80
C LEU A 78 -9.29 -8.57 5.12
N TYR A 79 -8.14 -9.25 5.32
CA TYR A 79 -7.79 -9.86 6.60
C TYR A 79 -7.63 -8.77 7.68
N SER A 80 -6.87 -7.71 7.41
CA SER A 80 -6.67 -6.59 8.35
C SER A 80 -7.96 -5.83 8.67
N SER A 81 -8.92 -5.82 7.74
CA SER A 81 -10.24 -5.18 7.92
C SER A 81 -11.21 -6.02 8.74
N SER A 82 -10.94 -7.32 8.89
CA SER A 82 -11.78 -8.26 9.63
C SER A 82 -11.19 -8.69 10.98
N HIS A 83 -10.00 -8.20 11.33
CA HIS A 83 -9.29 -8.54 12.56
C HIS A 83 -8.80 -7.27 13.27
N VAL A 84 -8.93 -7.25 14.60
CA VAL A 84 -8.28 -6.22 15.43
C VAL A 84 -6.76 -6.39 15.31
N ARG A 85 -6.04 -5.30 15.04
CA ARG A 85 -4.58 -5.26 15.16
C ARG A 85 -4.23 -5.65 16.61
N THR A 86 -3.66 -6.83 16.77
CA THR A 86 -3.13 -7.33 18.06
C THR A 86 -1.70 -6.86 18.24
#